data_AF-A0A967TQ08-F1
#
_entry.id   AF-A0A967TQ08-F1
#
_cell.length_a   1.000
_cell.length_b   1.000
_cell.length_c   1.000
_cell.angle_alpha   90.00
_cell.angle_beta   90.00
_cell.angle_gamma   90.00
#
_symmetry.space_group_name_H-M   'P 1'
#
loop_
_entity.id
_entity.type
_entity.pdbx_description
1 polymer ?
#
loop_
_entity_poly.entity_id
_entity_poly.type
_entity_poly.pdbx_seq_one_letter_code
_entity_poly.pdbx_strand_id
1 'polypeptide(L)'
;MAVTYAQFIERFPELAKAPQAVVETELAAAARRINAAVWGAQANDAIGLLAAHSVALRPNGEFARLAQKGEGSVRTTYGEQYMAMARNIISGDRVP
;
A
#
# COMPACT_ATOMS: atom_id res chain seq x y z
N MET A 1 1.95 -2.80 -15.25
CA MET A 1 1.92 -1.32 -15.32
C MET A 1 2.26 -0.80 -13.93
N ALA A 2 3.04 0.27 -13.82
CA ALA A 2 3.28 0.91 -12.51
C ALA A 2 2.12 1.87 -12.22
N VAL A 3 1.58 1.83 -10.99
CA VAL A 3 0.54 2.76 -10.53
C VAL A 3 1.13 4.17 -10.53
N THR A 4 0.43 5.14 -11.14
CA THR A 4 0.90 6.53 -11.20
C THR A 4 0.46 7.32 -9.97
N TYR A 5 1.11 8.46 -9.72
CA TYR A 5 0.69 9.37 -8.64
C TYR A 5 -0.79 9.77 -8.76
N ALA A 6 -1.25 10.10 -9.98
CA ALA A 6 -2.65 10.48 -10.21
C ALA A 6 -3.63 9.37 -9.82
N GLN A 7 -3.36 8.12 -10.24
CA GLN A 7 -4.18 6.95 -9.88
C GLN A 7 -4.13 6.65 -8.38
N PHE A 8 -2.98 6.89 -7.76
CA PHE A 8 -2.80 6.69 -6.33
C PHE A 8 -3.59 7.70 -5.51
N ILE A 9 -3.58 8.99 -5.89
CA ILE A 9 -4.34 10.04 -5.19
C ILE A 9 -5.84 9.93 -5.46
N GLU A 10 -6.25 9.50 -6.65
CA GLU A 10 -7.67 9.21 -6.93
C GLU A 10 -8.21 8.13 -5.98
N ARG A 11 -7.37 7.14 -5.65
CA ARG A 11 -7.73 6.05 -4.74
C ARG A 11 -7.55 6.37 -3.26
N PHE A 12 -6.53 7.17 -2.92
CA PHE A 12 -6.16 7.55 -1.55
C PHE A 12 -6.02 9.09 -1.45
N PRO A 13 -7.12 9.84 -1.63
CA PRO A 13 -7.09 11.30 -1.65
C PRO A 13 -6.54 11.92 -0.35
N GLU A 14 -6.68 11.21 0.78
CA GLU A 14 -6.13 11.59 2.07
C GLU A 14 -4.60 11.67 2.09
N LEU A 15 -3.91 10.97 1.18
CA LEU A 15 -2.45 10.98 1.04
C LEU A 15 -1.96 12.06 0.07
N ALA A 16 -2.85 12.87 -0.53
CA ALA A 16 -2.47 14.00 -1.40
C ALA A 16 -1.67 15.09 -0.69
N LYS A 17 -1.71 15.09 0.65
CA LYS A 17 -0.92 16.00 1.49
C LYS A 17 0.56 15.57 1.59
N ALA A 18 0.88 14.32 1.22
CA ALA A 18 2.27 13.87 1.17
C ALA A 18 2.97 14.45 -0.07
N PRO A 19 4.27 14.79 0.01
CA PRO A 19 5.01 15.26 -1.15
C PRO A 19 4.96 14.25 -2.30
N GLN A 20 4.64 14.71 -3.52
CA GLN A 20 4.53 13.83 -4.69
C GLN A 20 5.78 12.96 -4.89
N ALA A 21 6.99 13.54 -4.75
CA ALA A 21 8.24 12.80 -4.86
C ALA A 21 8.37 11.64 -3.85
N VAL A 22 7.79 11.79 -2.65
CA VAL A 22 7.74 10.72 -1.64
C VAL A 22 6.80 9.61 -2.11
N VAL A 23 5.60 9.97 -2.55
CA VAL A 23 4.60 9.00 -3.04
C VAL A 23 5.15 8.21 -4.23
N GLU A 24 5.78 8.88 -5.19
CA GLU A 24 6.40 8.23 -6.35
C GLU A 24 7.55 7.29 -5.96
N THR A 25 8.36 7.68 -4.97
CA THR A 25 9.44 6.83 -4.44
C THR A 25 8.87 5.57 -3.80
N GLU A 26 7.81 5.69 -2.99
CA GLU A 26 7.18 4.54 -2.33
C GLU A 26 6.44 3.65 -3.34
N LEU A 27 5.80 4.22 -4.36
CA LEU A 27 5.20 3.46 -5.46
C LEU A 27 6.27 2.64 -6.21
N ALA A 28 7.42 3.22 -6.51
CA ALA A 28 8.54 2.52 -7.13
C ALA A 28 9.15 1.44 -6.21
N ALA A 29 9.18 1.67 -4.90
CA ALA A 29 9.60 0.67 -3.93
C ALA A 29 8.60 -0.50 -3.83
N ALA A 30 7.31 -0.20 -3.79
CA ALA A 30 6.23 -1.19 -3.78
C ALA A 30 6.20 -2.02 -5.07
N ALA A 31 6.35 -1.38 -6.23
CA ALA A 31 6.41 -2.07 -7.52
C ALA A 31 7.57 -3.07 -7.62
N ARG A 32 8.70 -2.81 -6.94
CA ARG A 32 9.83 -3.76 -6.86
C ARG A 32 9.56 -4.97 -5.96
N ARG A 33 8.67 -4.82 -4.97
CA ARG A 33 8.31 -5.88 -4.01
C ARG A 33 7.17 -6.76 -4.51
N ILE A 34 6.33 -6.25 -5.40
CA ILE A 34 5.16 -6.94 -5.90
C ILE A 34 5.46 -7.54 -7.27
N ASN A 35 5.44 -8.88 -7.33
CA ASN A 35 5.60 -9.59 -8.58
C ASN A 35 4.23 -9.74 -9.27
N ALA A 36 4.06 -9.07 -10.42
CA ALA A 36 2.82 -9.15 -11.19
C ALA A 36 2.46 -10.57 -11.67
N ALA A 37 3.44 -11.47 -11.83
CA ALA A 37 3.18 -12.87 -12.20
C ALA A 37 2.50 -13.66 -11.06
N VAL A 38 2.71 -13.24 -9.81
CA VAL A 38 2.09 -13.86 -8.62
C VAL A 38 0.74 -13.23 -8.32
N TRP A 39 0.63 -11.90 -8.46
CA TRP A 39 -0.55 -11.13 -8.07
C TRP A 39 -1.57 -10.94 -9.20
N GLY A 40 -1.22 -11.18 -10.46
CA GLY A 40 -2.14 -11.05 -11.60
C GLY A 40 -2.79 -9.67 -11.68
N ALA A 41 -4.12 -9.65 -11.86
CA ALA A 41 -4.90 -8.40 -11.94
C ALA A 41 -4.83 -7.56 -10.65
N GLN A 42 -4.54 -8.18 -9.51
CA GLN A 42 -4.46 -7.52 -8.20
C GLN A 42 -3.10 -6.87 -7.92
N ALA A 43 -2.14 -6.98 -8.84
CA ALA A 43 -0.79 -6.43 -8.66
C ALA A 43 -0.83 -4.90 -8.44
N ASN A 44 -1.66 -4.17 -9.19
CA ASN A 44 -1.78 -2.73 -9.05
C ASN A 44 -2.42 -2.33 -7.71
N ASP A 45 -3.42 -3.08 -7.25
CA ASP A 45 -4.06 -2.87 -5.95
C ASP A 45 -3.07 -3.04 -4.81
N ALA A 46 -2.29 -4.12 -4.87
CA ALA A 46 -1.31 -4.44 -3.87
C ALA A 46 -0.17 -3.42 -3.84
N ILE A 47 0.27 -2.91 -5.01
CA ILE A 47 1.27 -1.85 -5.10
C ILE A 47 0.73 -0.57 -4.45
N GLY A 48 -0.52 -0.19 -4.75
CA GLY A 48 -1.17 0.97 -4.14
C GLY A 48 -1.28 0.85 -2.62
N LEU A 49 -1.73 -0.30 -2.10
CA LEU A 49 -1.88 -0.52 -0.66
C LEU A 49 -0.53 -0.55 0.07
N LEU A 50 0.49 -1.17 -0.51
CA LEU A 50 1.83 -1.22 0.07
C LEU A 50 2.48 0.17 0.08
N ALA A 51 2.35 0.92 -1.01
CA ALA A 51 2.82 2.31 -1.06
C ALA A 51 2.07 3.19 -0.05
N ALA A 52 0.74 3.07 0.05
CA ALA A 52 -0.06 3.81 1.02
C ALA A 52 0.34 3.48 2.47
N HIS A 53 0.61 2.20 2.76
CA HIS A 53 1.13 1.77 4.05
C HIS A 53 2.49 2.42 4.35
N SER A 54 3.44 2.39 3.41
CA SER A 54 4.77 2.99 3.59
C SER A 54 4.73 4.51 3.71
N VAL A 55 3.93 5.21 2.89
CA VAL A 55 3.72 6.66 2.99
C VAL A 55 3.14 7.03 4.35
N ALA A 56 2.16 6.28 4.85
CA ALA A 56 1.53 6.50 6.15
C ALA A 56 2.47 6.21 7.35
N LEU A 57 3.53 5.42 7.16
CA LEU A 57 4.53 5.09 8.19
C LEU A 57 5.71 6.07 8.28
N ARG A 58 5.94 6.92 7.27
CA ARG A 58 7.10 7.82 7.24
C ARG A 58 7.00 8.96 8.27
N PRO A 59 8.14 9.46 8.79
CA PRO A 59 8.24 10.15 10.07
C PRO A 59 7.90 11.65 10.03
N ASN A 60 6.89 12.04 9.27
CA ASN A 60 6.15 13.27 9.59
C ASN A 60 4.87 12.97 10.39
N GLY A 61 4.43 11.72 10.53
CA GLY A 61 3.48 11.27 11.57
C GLY A 61 2.09 11.92 11.62
N GLU A 62 1.82 13.00 10.85
CA GLU A 62 0.61 13.80 10.94
C GLU A 62 -0.62 13.16 10.27
N PHE A 63 -0.40 12.24 9.31
CA PHE A 63 -1.49 11.62 8.53
C PHE A 63 -1.81 10.19 8.94
N ALA A 64 -1.12 9.64 9.94
CA ALA A 64 -1.44 8.33 10.46
C ALA A 64 -2.77 8.41 11.25
N ARG A 65 -3.87 7.95 10.65
CA ARG A 65 -5.03 7.50 11.44
C ARG A 65 -4.58 6.23 12.15
N LEU A 66 -3.90 6.41 13.29
CA LEU A 66 -3.27 5.35 14.07
C LEU A 66 -4.34 4.32 14.46
N ALA A 67 -4.30 3.14 13.84
CA ALA A 67 -4.89 1.95 14.45
C ALA A 67 -4.11 1.70 15.76
N GLN A 68 -4.85 1.45 16.84
CA GLN A 68 -4.35 1.41 18.20
C GLN A 68 -3.00 0.69 18.35
N LYS A 69 -2.11 1.33 19.10
CA LYS A 69 -0.73 0.91 19.39
C LYS A 69 -0.76 -0.33 20.30
N GLY A 70 -0.69 -1.52 19.70
CA GLY A 70 -0.30 -2.76 20.36
C GLY A 70 1.15 -3.09 19.99
N GLU A 71 1.96 -3.48 20.98
CA GLU A 71 3.40 -3.74 20.91
C GLU A 71 3.87 -4.41 19.59
N GLY A 72 4.88 -3.81 18.96
CA GLY A 72 5.77 -4.50 18.01
C GLY A 72 5.57 -4.27 16.52
N SER A 73 4.49 -3.63 16.05
CA SER A 73 4.35 -3.28 14.63
C SER A 73 3.37 -2.12 14.45
N VAL A 74 3.82 -0.98 13.89
CA VAL A 74 2.91 0.07 13.46
C VAL A 74 2.10 -0.49 12.28
N ARG A 75 0.87 -0.96 12.56
CA ARG A 75 -0.06 -1.46 11.55
C ARG A 75 -0.97 -0.31 11.13
N THR A 76 -0.86 0.14 9.90
CA THR A 76 -1.85 1.05 9.32
C THR A 76 -2.96 0.24 8.66
N THR A 77 -4.16 0.81 8.51
CA THR A 77 -5.29 0.14 7.85
C THR A 77 -4.94 -0.34 6.44
N TYR A 78 -4.08 0.39 5.72
CA TYR A 78 -3.54 -0.05 4.42
C TYR A 78 -2.67 -1.30 4.54
N GLY A 79 -1.89 -1.42 5.62
CA GLY A 79 -1.11 -2.61 5.90
C GLY A 79 -1.97 -3.83 6.20
N GLU A 80 -3.11 -3.65 6.89
CA GLU A 80 -4.06 -4.75 7.13
C GLU A 80 -4.74 -5.21 5.83
N GLN A 81 -5.16 -4.27 4.97
CA GLN A 81 -5.74 -4.58 3.66
C GLN A 81 -4.72 -5.27 2.76
N TYR A 82 -3.47 -4.81 2.74
CA TYR A 82 -2.38 -5.49 2.03
C TYR A 82 -2.16 -6.91 2.54
N MET A 83 -2.13 -7.10 3.87
CA MET A 83 -1.94 -8.43 4.47
C MET A 83 -3.13 -9.36 4.22
N ALA A 84 -4.37 -8.84 4.20
CA ALA A 84 -5.54 -9.62 3.82
C ALA A 84 -5.44 -10.07 2.35
N MET A 85 -5.04 -9.16 1.45
CA MET A 85 -4.85 -9.49 0.04
C MET A 85 -3.70 -10.49 -0.17
N ALA A 86 -2.58 -10.32 0.53
CA ALA A 86 -1.45 -11.23 0.49
C ALA A 86 -1.82 -12.63 1.02
N ARG A 87 -2.63 -12.71 2.08
CA ARG A 87 -3.12 -13.99 2.60
C ARG A 87 -4.01 -14.73 1.60
N ASN A 88 -4.90 -14.03 0.90
CA ASN A 88 -5.74 -14.65 -0.14
C ASN A 88 -4.90 -15.17 -1.32
N ILE A 89 -3.89 -14.41 -1.75
CA ILE A 89 -2.96 -14.84 -2.81
C ILE A 89 -2.15 -16.07 -2.37
N ILE A 90 -1.64 -16.08 -1.13
CA ILE A 90 -0.78 -17.15 -0.60
C ILE A 90 -1.58 -18.42 -0.29
N SER A 91 -2.82 -18.31 0.22
CA SER A 91 -3.65 -19.49 0.51
C SER A 91 -4.24 -20.15 -0.73
N GLY A 92 -3.96 -19.61 -1.93
CA GLY A 92 -4.41 -20.18 -3.19
C GLY A 92 -5.91 -20.08 -3.42
N ASP A 93 -6.62 -19.25 -2.64
CA ASP A 93 -8.03 -18.98 -2.88
C ASP A 93 -8.11 -17.99 -4.05
N ARG A 94 -7.99 -18.55 -5.25
CA ARG A 94 -8.42 -17.87 -6.47
C ARG A 94 -9.89 -17.57 -6.28
N VAL A 95 -10.19 -16.35 -5.84
CA VAL A 95 -11.55 -15.82 -5.88
C VAL A 95 -12.06 -16.04 -7.32
N PRO A 96 -13.18 -16.76 -7.51
CA PRO A 96 -13.68 -17.14 -8.82
C PRO A 96 -14.07 -15.94 -9.68
#